data_AF-A0A6G7YLB1-F1
#
_entry.id   AF-A0A6G7YLB1-F1
#
_cell.length_a   1.000
_cell.length_b   1.000
_cell.length_c   1.000
_cell.angle_alpha   90.00
_cell.angle_beta   90.00
_cell.angle_gamma   90.00
#
_symmetry.space_group_name_H-M   'P 1'
#
loop_
_entity.id
_entity.type
_entity.pdbx_description
1 polymer ?
#
loop_
_entity_poly.entity_id
_entity_poly.type
_entity_poly.pdbx_seq_one_letter_code
_entity_poly.pdbx_strand_id
1 'polypeptide(L)'
;MRLPEQLFASVRLAPEGGSIQGFTKAAGIVAGDGWVAGIGDTWWAAERALKAADVRIEAKNNPIPVDALFDDALAAGDATRWYERGDYAGAVEGSRALSAIYRVAPALPFGLEAPNATARVSGDRVEVWAGTQAPGLARMRADHAAGGESPSTRCPSAIRVGSRWRMPPFRSPLRWHGS
;
A
#
# COMPACT_ATOMS: atom_id res chain seq x y z
N MET A 1 -17.32 -8.41 -8.98
CA MET A 1 -18.64 -7.80 -8.69
C MET A 1 -19.04 -6.93 -9.88
N ARG A 2 -20.30 -6.99 -10.33
CA ARG A 2 -20.83 -6.10 -11.38
C ARG A 2 -22.09 -5.42 -10.85
N LEU A 3 -22.17 -4.10 -10.97
CA LEU A 3 -23.34 -3.31 -10.61
C LEU A 3 -24.09 -2.84 -11.88
N PRO A 4 -25.41 -2.56 -11.78
CA PRO A 4 -26.14 -1.87 -12.85
C PRO A 4 -25.48 -0.53 -13.19
N GLU A 5 -25.44 -0.18 -14.48
CA GLU A 5 -24.84 1.07 -14.99
C GLU A 5 -23.36 1.28 -14.60
N GLN A 6 -22.64 0.22 -14.20
CA GLN A 6 -21.25 0.36 -13.77
C GLN A 6 -20.35 0.73 -14.94
N LEU A 7 -19.60 1.82 -14.76
CA LEU A 7 -18.48 2.17 -15.61
C LEU A 7 -17.20 1.49 -15.12
N PHE A 8 -16.24 1.36 -16.03
CA PHE A 8 -14.90 0.86 -15.75
C PHE A 8 -13.90 1.99 -15.88
N ALA A 9 -12.88 1.96 -15.03
CA ALA A 9 -11.74 2.86 -15.10
C ALA A 9 -10.45 2.06 -15.30
N SER A 10 -9.62 2.54 -16.22
CA SER A 10 -8.19 2.21 -16.28
C SER A 10 -7.42 3.44 -15.85
N VAL A 11 -6.26 3.27 -15.21
CA VAL A 11 -5.48 4.38 -14.64
C VAL A 11 -4.01 4.26 -15.02
N ARG A 12 -3.35 5.40 -15.20
CA ARG A 12 -1.91 5.58 -15.26
C ARG A 12 -1.49 6.46 -14.09
N LEU A 13 -0.55 5.99 -13.29
CA LEU A 13 -0.02 6.69 -12.11
C LEU A 13 1.46 7.00 -12.34
N ALA A 14 1.87 8.22 -12.03
CA ALA A 14 3.28 8.58 -12.01
C ALA A 14 3.98 7.81 -10.87
N PRO A 15 5.21 7.27 -11.11
CA PRO A 15 5.98 6.65 -10.04
C PRO A 15 6.36 7.68 -8.97
N GLU A 16 6.81 7.20 -7.82
CA GLU A 16 7.32 8.08 -6.76
C GLU A 16 8.42 9.01 -7.29
N GLY A 17 8.32 10.30 -6.96
CA GLY A 17 9.20 11.35 -7.46
C GLY A 17 9.00 11.72 -8.94
N GLY A 18 8.21 10.95 -9.69
CA GLY A 18 7.82 11.23 -11.08
C GLY A 18 6.60 12.14 -11.18
N SER A 19 6.21 12.45 -12.42
CA SER A 19 5.05 13.31 -12.71
C SER A 19 4.42 12.98 -14.06
N ILE A 20 3.14 13.34 -14.21
CA ILE A 20 2.45 13.35 -15.51
C ILE A 20 2.89 14.60 -16.28
N GLN A 21 3.48 14.41 -17.46
CA GLN A 21 4.00 15.49 -18.32
C GLN A 21 2.94 16.01 -19.29
N GLY A 22 1.94 15.19 -19.59
CA GLY A 22 0.83 15.60 -20.44
C GLY A 22 0.03 14.40 -20.93
N PHE A 23 -1.14 14.72 -21.45
CA PHE A 23 -2.05 13.77 -22.10
C PHE A 23 -2.98 14.57 -23.02
N THR A 24 -3.51 13.90 -24.04
CA THR A 24 -4.55 14.43 -24.92
C THR A 24 -5.89 14.35 -24.21
N LYS A 25 -6.55 15.50 -24.05
CA LYS A 25 -7.90 15.57 -23.47
C LYS A 25 -8.91 14.96 -24.43
N ALA A 26 -9.79 14.11 -23.92
CA ALA A 26 -10.89 13.52 -24.65
C ALA A 26 -12.04 13.20 -23.70
N ALA A 27 -13.22 12.91 -24.25
CA ALA A 27 -14.35 12.45 -23.46
C ALA A 27 -13.97 11.15 -22.71
N GLY A 28 -14.34 11.08 -21.42
CA GLY A 28 -13.99 9.95 -20.56
C GLY A 28 -12.57 9.97 -19.99
N ILE A 29 -11.75 10.99 -20.28
CA ILE A 29 -10.45 11.18 -19.62
C ILE A 29 -10.60 12.11 -18.42
N VAL A 30 -10.13 11.64 -17.26
CA VAL A 30 -10.08 12.40 -16.00
C VAL A 30 -8.64 12.38 -15.50
N ALA A 31 -8.17 13.48 -14.92
CA ALA A 31 -6.84 13.57 -14.35
C ALA A 31 -6.90 14.15 -12.94
N GLY A 32 -5.95 13.73 -12.11
CA GLY A 32 -5.69 14.30 -10.80
C GLY A 32 -4.19 14.45 -10.57
N ASP A 33 -3.81 14.74 -9.33
CA ASP A 33 -2.40 14.93 -9.00
C ASP A 33 -1.61 13.62 -9.17
N GLY A 34 -0.70 13.61 -10.15
CA GLY A 34 0.14 12.45 -10.46
C GLY A 34 -0.57 11.28 -11.17
N TRP A 35 -1.83 11.41 -11.62
CA TRP A 35 -2.52 10.32 -12.32
C TRP A 35 -3.49 10.77 -13.42
N VAL A 36 -3.73 9.87 -14.39
CA VAL A 36 -4.73 10.02 -15.44
C VAL A 36 -5.55 8.73 -15.55
N ALA A 37 -6.87 8.84 -15.63
CA ALA A 37 -7.79 7.73 -15.79
C ALA A 37 -8.63 7.88 -17.06
N GLY A 38 -8.88 6.74 -17.72
CA GLY A 38 -9.88 6.62 -18.78
C GLY A 38 -11.08 5.88 -18.25
N ILE A 39 -12.28 6.35 -18.58
CA ILE A 39 -13.57 5.82 -18.14
C ILE A 39 -14.34 5.30 -19.36
N GLY A 40 -14.94 4.12 -19.23
CA GLY A 40 -15.72 3.49 -20.30
C GLY A 40 -16.81 2.56 -19.79
N ASP A 41 -17.72 2.18 -20.68
CA ASP A 41 -18.77 1.18 -20.45
C ASP A 41 -18.22 -0.24 -20.22
N THR A 42 -17.01 -0.49 -20.74
CA THR A 42 -16.22 -1.69 -20.61
C THR A 42 -14.79 -1.35 -20.21
N TRP A 43 -14.11 -2.29 -19.54
CA TRP A 43 -12.69 -2.12 -19.22
C TRP A 43 -11.84 -1.89 -20.48
N TRP A 44 -12.17 -2.56 -21.59
CA TRP A 44 -11.45 -2.40 -22.85
C TRP A 44 -11.62 -0.99 -23.44
N ALA A 45 -12.82 -0.42 -23.39
CA ALA A 45 -13.05 0.97 -23.82
C ALA A 45 -12.26 1.96 -22.96
N ALA A 46 -12.26 1.79 -21.64
CA ALA A 46 -11.50 2.62 -20.70
C ALA A 46 -9.97 2.57 -21.00
N GLU A 47 -9.43 1.38 -21.23
CA GLU A 47 -8.01 1.19 -21.55
C GLU A 47 -7.65 1.74 -22.93
N ARG A 48 -8.53 1.59 -23.93
CA ARG A 48 -8.32 2.19 -25.26
C ARG A 48 -8.35 3.72 -25.21
N ALA A 49 -9.23 4.30 -24.40
CA ALA A 49 -9.26 5.75 -24.19
C ALA A 49 -7.94 6.25 -23.61
N LEU A 50 -7.38 5.58 -22.60
CA LEU A 50 -6.06 5.94 -22.06
C LEU A 50 -4.92 5.80 -23.05
N LYS A 51 -4.93 4.73 -23.87
CA LYS A 51 -3.92 4.56 -24.92
C LYS A 51 -4.01 5.68 -25.95
N ALA A 52 -5.22 6.07 -26.36
CA ALA A 52 -5.43 7.18 -27.29
C ALA A 52 -5.09 8.55 -26.67
N ALA A 53 -5.22 8.68 -25.35
CA ALA A 53 -4.88 9.90 -24.63
C ALA A 53 -3.36 10.14 -24.55
N ASP A 54 -2.50 9.20 -24.96
CA ASP A 54 -1.04 9.37 -24.99
C ASP A 54 -0.48 9.98 -23.68
N VAL A 55 -0.74 9.30 -22.56
CA VAL A 55 -0.29 9.76 -21.24
C VAL A 55 1.23 9.66 -21.14
N ARG A 56 1.89 10.82 -21.15
CA ARG A 56 3.35 10.93 -21.02
C ARG A 56 3.71 11.10 -19.54
N ILE A 57 4.59 10.24 -19.06
CA ILE A 57 5.04 10.21 -17.66
C ILE A 57 6.56 10.38 -17.63
N GLU A 58 7.03 11.29 -16.79
CA GLU A 58 8.45 11.37 -16.43
C GLU A 58 8.66 10.60 -15.14
N ALA A 59 9.60 9.65 -15.18
CA ALA A 59 10.09 9.00 -13.98
C ALA A 59 11.40 9.67 -13.56
N LYS A 60 11.49 10.11 -12.30
CA LYS A 60 12.78 10.50 -11.74
C LYS A 60 13.51 9.24 -11.31
N ASN A 61 14.68 9.00 -11.90
CA ASN A 61 15.59 7.99 -11.41
C ASN A 61 16.42 8.58 -10.27
N ASN A 62 15.89 8.55 -9.05
CA ASN A 62 16.62 8.93 -7.85
C ASN A 62 16.84 7.70 -6.97
N PRO A 63 17.88 6.89 -7.24
CA PRO A 63 18.13 5.70 -6.46
C PRO A 63 18.48 6.09 -5.02
N ILE A 64 17.66 5.64 -4.06
CA ILE A 64 17.95 5.79 -2.64
C ILE A 64 19.10 4.83 -2.29
N PRO A 65 20.23 5.29 -1.71
CA PRO A 65 21.35 4.44 -1.35
C PRO A 65 21.05 3.69 -0.04
N VAL A 66 20.10 2.75 -0.11
CA VAL A 66 19.56 2.03 1.05
C VAL A 66 20.64 1.33 1.88
N ASP A 67 21.65 0.75 1.22
CA ASP A 67 22.74 0.07 1.93
C ASP A 67 23.54 1.03 2.81
N ALA A 68 23.91 2.21 2.29
CA ALA A 68 24.63 3.22 3.05
C ALA A 68 23.77 3.74 4.22
N LEU A 69 22.47 3.97 3.98
CA LEU A 69 21.54 4.38 5.04
C LEU A 69 21.44 3.34 6.16
N PHE A 70 21.44 2.06 5.84
CA PHE A 70 21.43 0.99 6.85
C PHE A 70 22.76 0.89 7.59
N ASP A 71 23.88 1.01 6.88
CA ASP A 71 25.20 0.94 7.49
C ASP A 71 25.42 2.11 8.47
N ASP A 72 25.02 3.33 8.08
CA ASP A 72 25.07 4.51 8.93
C ASP A 72 24.18 4.36 10.18
N ALA A 73 22.95 3.85 10.00
CA ALA A 73 22.02 3.64 11.12
C ALA A 73 22.52 2.57 12.10
N LEU A 74 23.14 1.48 11.60
CA LEU A 74 23.74 0.46 12.46
C LEU A 74 24.99 0.97 13.18
N ALA A 75 25.81 1.80 12.51
CA ALA A 75 27.02 2.37 13.08
C ALA A 75 26.74 3.43 14.14
N ALA A 76 25.67 4.22 13.99
CA ALA A 76 25.28 5.25 14.95
C ALA A 76 24.96 4.69 16.34
N GLY A 77 24.56 3.42 16.44
CA GLY A 77 24.30 2.75 17.72
C GLY A 77 23.00 3.17 18.42
N ASP A 78 22.24 4.10 17.84
CA ASP A 78 20.92 4.52 18.32
C ASP A 78 19.88 3.42 18.02
N ALA A 79 19.62 2.58 19.02
CA ALA A 79 18.67 1.49 18.92
C ALA A 79 17.55 1.61 19.95
N THR A 80 16.30 1.52 19.50
CA THR A 80 15.15 1.34 20.40
C THR A 80 15.04 -0.12 20.79
N ARG A 81 15.12 -0.42 22.09
CA ARG A 81 14.88 -1.78 22.61
C ARG A 81 13.37 -2.05 22.68
N TRP A 82 12.87 -2.87 21.76
CA TRP A 82 11.45 -3.23 21.70
C TRP A 82 11.06 -4.34 22.66
N TYR A 83 12.02 -5.17 23.07
CA TYR A 83 11.77 -6.35 23.89
C TYR A 83 13.02 -6.78 24.65
N GLU A 84 12.83 -7.22 25.89
CA GLU A 84 13.87 -7.80 26.75
C GLU A 84 13.27 -8.93 27.58
N ARG A 85 14.07 -9.96 27.85
CA ARG A 85 13.67 -11.05 28.75
C ARG A 85 14.89 -11.56 29.50
N GLY A 86 14.78 -11.60 30.83
CA GLY A 86 15.85 -12.06 31.71
C GLY A 86 16.98 -11.05 31.82
N ASP A 87 18.10 -11.50 32.42
CA ASP A 87 19.33 -10.72 32.54
C ASP A 87 20.31 -11.12 31.43
N TYR A 88 20.18 -10.47 30.27
CA TYR A 88 21.10 -10.71 29.16
C TYR A 88 22.52 -10.25 29.51
N ALA A 89 22.67 -9.12 30.21
CA ALA A 89 23.97 -8.53 30.52
C ALA A 89 24.81 -9.46 31.41
N GLY A 90 24.21 -9.99 32.47
CA GLY A 90 24.87 -10.98 33.33
C GLY A 90 25.14 -12.30 32.61
N ALA A 91 24.24 -12.75 31.73
CA ALA A 91 24.43 -14.00 31.00
C ALA A 91 25.58 -13.99 29.99
N VAL A 92 25.98 -12.82 29.49
CA VAL A 92 27.07 -12.67 28.50
C VAL A 92 28.34 -12.09 29.09
N GLU A 93 28.39 -11.82 30.40
CA GLU A 93 29.58 -11.30 31.05
C GLU A 93 30.78 -12.24 30.85
N GLY A 94 31.94 -11.68 30.46
CA GLY A 94 33.15 -12.45 30.16
C GLY A 94 33.11 -13.28 28.86
N SER A 95 32.00 -13.26 28.12
CA SER A 95 31.87 -14.01 26.86
C SER A 95 32.38 -13.21 25.67
N ARG A 96 32.88 -13.91 24.64
CA ARG A 96 33.20 -13.30 23.34
C ARG A 96 31.93 -13.15 22.52
N ALA A 97 31.51 -11.92 22.26
CA ALA A 97 30.36 -11.65 21.41
C ALA A 97 30.60 -12.17 19.98
N LEU A 98 29.60 -12.88 19.44
CA LEU A 98 29.51 -13.21 18.02
C LEU A 98 28.40 -12.34 17.42
N SER A 99 28.77 -11.50 16.45
CA SER A 99 27.84 -10.67 15.70
C SER A 99 27.95 -10.97 14.21
N ALA A 100 26.82 -11.03 13.53
CA ALA A 100 26.74 -11.14 12.07
C ALA A 100 25.64 -10.20 11.56
N ILE A 101 25.91 -9.57 10.41
CA ILE A 101 24.94 -8.72 9.72
C ILE A 101 24.37 -9.54 8.56
N TYR A 102 23.04 -9.64 8.51
CA TYR A 102 22.32 -10.30 7.42
C TYR A 102 21.54 -9.26 6.63
N ARG A 103 21.63 -9.32 5.30
CA ARG A 103 20.82 -8.49 4.40
C ARG A 103 19.80 -9.38 3.68
N VAL A 104 18.59 -8.88 3.55
CA VAL A 104 17.50 -9.56 2.82
C VAL A 104 16.95 -8.57 1.81
N ALA A 105 17.02 -8.94 0.54
CA ALA A 105 16.48 -8.11 -0.54
C ALA A 105 14.95 -7.99 -0.40
N PRO A 106 14.34 -6.85 -0.81
CA PRO A 106 12.90 -6.70 -0.82
C PRO A 106 12.25 -7.77 -1.71
N ALA A 107 11.20 -8.40 -1.21
CA ALA A 107 10.42 -9.37 -1.95
C ALA A 107 9.13 -8.73 -2.47
N LEU A 108 8.83 -8.94 -3.75
CA LEU A 108 7.57 -8.51 -4.34
C LEU A 108 6.43 -9.37 -3.78
N PRO A 109 5.30 -8.76 -3.36
CA PRO A 109 4.11 -9.53 -3.01
C PRO A 109 3.48 -10.09 -4.30
N PHE A 110 3.68 -11.39 -4.56
CA PHE A 110 3.03 -12.11 -5.67
C PHE A 110 1.62 -12.55 -5.30
N GLY A 111 0.74 -11.58 -5.00
CA GLY A 111 -0.68 -11.86 -4.83
C GLY A 111 -1.26 -12.43 -6.12
N LEU A 112 -2.01 -13.54 -6.04
CA LEU A 112 -2.66 -14.14 -7.21
C LEU A 112 -3.75 -13.22 -7.79
N GLU A 113 -4.37 -12.42 -6.92
CA GLU A 113 -5.42 -11.48 -7.29
C GLU A 113 -4.81 -10.10 -7.59
N ALA A 114 -5.08 -9.59 -8.79
CA ALA A 114 -4.71 -8.23 -9.14
C ALA A 114 -5.48 -7.23 -8.25
N PRO A 115 -4.82 -6.17 -7.72
CA PRO A 115 -5.48 -5.13 -6.97
C PRO A 115 -6.65 -4.53 -7.76
N ASN A 116 -7.83 -4.47 -7.14
CA ASN A 116 -9.04 -3.92 -7.73
C ASN A 116 -9.88 -3.21 -6.68
N ALA A 117 -10.68 -2.25 -7.13
CA ALA A 117 -11.65 -1.55 -6.32
C ALA A 117 -12.91 -1.29 -7.14
N THR A 118 -14.07 -1.38 -6.52
CA THR A 118 -15.37 -0.95 -7.06
C THR A 118 -15.95 0.06 -6.10
N ALA A 119 -16.50 1.16 -6.62
CA ALA A 119 -17.19 2.15 -5.82
C ALA A 119 -18.60 2.39 -6.36
N ARG A 120 -19.53 2.69 -5.46
CA ARG A 120 -20.90 3.11 -5.80
C ARG A 120 -21.25 4.35 -5.00
N VAL A 121 -21.66 5.39 -5.70
CA VAL A 121 -22.15 6.63 -5.09
C VAL A 121 -23.68 6.62 -5.15
N SER A 122 -24.34 6.92 -4.04
CA SER A 122 -25.80 6.95 -3.95
C SER A 122 -26.21 8.04 -2.95
N GLY A 123 -26.78 9.13 -3.46
CA GLY A 123 -27.07 10.31 -2.65
C GLY A 123 -25.79 10.90 -2.05
N ASP A 124 -25.76 10.96 -0.72
CA ASP A 124 -24.66 11.46 0.11
C ASP A 124 -23.69 10.36 0.58
N ARG A 125 -23.86 9.12 0.09
CA ARG A 125 -23.07 7.96 0.50
C ARG A 125 -22.19 7.45 -0.62
N VAL A 126 -20.95 7.09 -0.26
CA VAL A 126 -20.07 6.25 -1.06
C VAL A 126 -19.95 4.87 -0.43
N GLU A 127 -20.05 3.84 -1.25
CA GLU A 127 -19.71 2.46 -0.90
C GLU A 127 -18.48 2.02 -1.69
N VAL A 128 -17.50 1.43 -1.00
CA VAL A 128 -16.27 0.94 -1.63
C VAL A 128 -16.03 -0.52 -1.28
N TRP A 129 -15.84 -1.34 -2.31
CA TRP A 129 -15.39 -2.72 -2.24
C TRP A 129 -13.97 -2.81 -2.78
N ALA A 130 -13.00 -3.17 -1.93
CA ALA A 130 -11.60 -3.33 -2.33
C ALA A 130 -10.92 -4.43 -1.50
N GLY A 131 -10.00 -5.16 -2.12
CA GLY A 131 -9.14 -6.13 -1.43
C GLY A 131 -8.01 -5.43 -0.66
N THR A 132 -8.31 -4.79 0.47
CA THR A 132 -7.34 -3.99 1.24
C THR A 132 -7.04 -4.57 2.63
N GLN A 133 -5.80 -4.37 3.10
CA GLN A 133 -5.39 -4.67 4.48
C GLN A 133 -5.63 -3.50 5.44
N ALA A 134 -5.89 -2.29 4.91
CA ALA A 134 -6.09 -1.07 5.69
C ALA A 134 -7.48 -0.46 5.39
N PRO A 135 -8.58 -1.11 5.81
CA PRO A 135 -9.94 -0.64 5.50
C PRO A 135 -10.23 0.77 6.05
N GLY A 136 -9.67 1.13 7.21
CA GLY A 136 -9.81 2.49 7.77
C GLY A 136 -9.17 3.57 6.89
N LEU A 137 -7.97 3.31 6.37
CA LEU A 137 -7.31 4.23 5.44
C LEU A 137 -8.06 4.31 4.10
N ALA A 138 -8.54 3.17 3.59
CA ALA A 138 -9.33 3.14 2.36
C ALA A 138 -10.61 3.98 2.49
N ARG A 139 -11.31 3.90 3.64
CA ARG A 139 -12.46 4.73 3.95
C ARG A 139 -12.11 6.22 3.93
N MET A 140 -11.09 6.64 4.69
CA MET A 140 -10.69 8.05 4.75
C MET A 140 -10.33 8.61 3.36
N ARG A 141 -9.65 7.82 2.52
CA ARG A 141 -9.30 8.25 1.16
C ARG A 141 -10.52 8.33 0.25
N ALA A 142 -11.48 7.43 0.38
CA ALA A 142 -12.72 7.47 -0.37
C ALA A 142 -13.61 8.66 0.03
N ASP A 143 -13.72 8.95 1.33
CA ASP A 143 -14.42 10.13 1.85
C ASP A 143 -13.81 11.43 1.30
N HIS A 144 -12.47 11.57 1.39
CA HIS A 144 -11.77 12.72 0.86
C HIS A 144 -11.96 12.89 -0.66
N ALA A 145 -11.90 11.79 -1.43
CA ALA A 145 -12.12 11.82 -2.87
C ALA A 145 -13.56 12.20 -3.24
N ALA A 146 -14.53 11.90 -2.38
CA ALA A 146 -15.93 12.28 -2.53
C ALA A 146 -16.23 13.72 -2.09
N GLY A 147 -15.23 14.46 -1.59
CA GLY A 147 -15.40 15.84 -1.10
C GLY A 147 -16.02 15.93 0.31
N GLY A 148 -16.05 14.84 1.07
CA GLY A 148 -16.56 14.83 2.44
C GLY A 148 -15.50 15.26 3.46
N GLU A 149 -15.85 16.17 4.37
CA GLU A 149 -15.01 16.58 5.51
C GLU A 149 -15.11 15.61 6.73
N SER A 150 -15.96 14.59 6.66
CA SER A 150 -16.19 13.61 7.75
C SER A 150 -16.76 12.28 7.24
N PRO A 151 -16.59 11.16 7.97
CA PRO A 151 -16.67 9.84 7.37
C PRO A 151 -18.10 9.31 7.24
N SER A 152 -18.81 9.58 6.14
CA SER A 152 -20.09 8.93 5.80
C SER A 152 -19.91 7.67 4.94
N THR A 153 -18.71 7.42 4.39
CA THR A 153 -18.43 6.27 3.52
C THR A 153 -18.54 4.94 4.26
N ARG A 154 -19.31 4.01 3.69
CA ARG A 154 -19.36 2.62 4.14
C ARG A 154 -18.41 1.81 3.27
N CYS A 155 -17.36 1.24 3.84
CA CYS A 155 -16.55 0.21 3.18
C CYS A 155 -17.03 -1.16 3.68
N PRO A 156 -18.09 -1.75 3.11
CA PRO A 156 -18.43 -3.14 3.42
C PRO A 156 -17.23 -3.99 3.04
N SER A 157 -16.59 -4.60 4.03
CA SER A 157 -15.39 -5.41 3.85
C SER A 157 -15.60 -6.46 2.76
N ALA A 158 -14.85 -6.36 1.67
CA ALA A 158 -14.79 -7.40 0.64
C ALA A 158 -13.95 -8.58 1.15
N ILE A 159 -14.37 -9.79 0.79
CA ILE A 159 -13.73 -11.07 1.16
C ILE A 159 -12.23 -11.03 0.83
N ARG A 160 -11.42 -11.30 1.84
CA ARG A 160 -9.96 -11.44 1.75
C ARG A 160 -9.63 -12.83 1.22
N VAL A 161 -9.09 -12.93 0.01
CA VAL A 161 -8.33 -14.10 -0.43
C VAL A 161 -6.85 -13.73 -0.36
N GLY A 162 -6.16 -14.34 0.61
CA GLY A 162 -4.72 -14.35 0.89
C GLY A 162 -3.80 -13.28 0.27
N SER A 163 -3.50 -12.22 1.04
CA SER A 163 -2.18 -11.57 1.00
C SER A 163 -1.48 -11.83 2.33
N ARG A 164 -0.31 -12.48 2.27
CA ARG A 164 0.43 -13.00 3.44
C ARG A 164 1.19 -11.88 4.14
N TRP A 165 0.49 -11.07 4.95
CA TRP A 165 1.11 -10.26 6.00
C TRP A 165 0.18 -10.20 7.21
N ARG A 166 0.23 -11.25 8.03
CA ARG A 166 -0.18 -11.17 9.43
C ARG A 166 1.11 -11.36 10.23
N MET A 167 1.58 -10.30 10.89
CA MET A 167 2.49 -10.48 12.03
C MET A 167 1.78 -11.46 12.98
N PRO A 168 2.37 -12.62 13.32
CA PRO A 168 1.76 -13.51 14.28
C PRO A 168 1.55 -12.73 15.59
N PRO A 169 0.40 -12.87 16.27
CA PRO A 169 0.29 -12.33 17.62
C PRO A 169 1.40 -12.94 18.47
N PHE A 170 2.14 -12.11 19.20
CA PHE A 170 3.11 -12.56 20.19
C PHE A 170 2.35 -13.35 21.27
N ARG A 171 2.20 -14.66 21.06
CA ARG A 171 1.75 -15.58 22.10
C ARG A 171 2.98 -15.84 22.96
N SER A 172 3.04 -15.23 24.13
CA SER A 172 3.98 -15.64 25.17
C SER A 172 3.65 -17.09 25.57
N PRO A 173 4.51 -18.09 25.32
CA PRO A 173 4.35 -19.38 25.95
C PRO A 173 5.12 -19.37 27.27
N LEU A 174 4.56 -20.07 28.25
CA LEU A 174 5.17 -20.47 29.53
C LEU A 174 4.91 -19.50 30.71
N ARG A 175 3.81 -19.81 31.43
CA ARG A 175 3.82 -19.73 32.89
C ARG A 175 4.69 -20.88 33.38
N TRP A 176 5.75 -20.57 34.13
CA TRP A 176 6.40 -21.55 34.99
C TRP A 176 5.86 -21.33 36.41
N HIS A 177 5.26 -22.36 37.00
CA HIS A 177 5.07 -22.46 38.44
C HIS A 177 6.38 -22.96 39.05
N GLY A 178 6.86 -22.24 40.05
CA GLY A 178 8.10 -22.57 40.75
C GLY A 178 7.94 -23.71 41.74
N SER A 179 9.05 -24.41 41.96
CA SER A 179 9.63 -24.73 43.26
C SER A 179 11.12 -25.01 43.03
#